data_AF-A0A7K9SH43-F1
#
_entry.id   AF-A0A7K9SH43-F1
#
_cell.length_a   1.000
_cell.length_b   1.000
_cell.length_c   1.000
_cell.angle_alpha   90.00
_cell.angle_beta   90.00
_cell.angle_gamma   90.00
#
_symmetry.space_group_name_H-M   'P 1'
#
loop_
_entity.id
_entity.type
_entity.pdbx_description
1 polymer ?
#
loop_
_entity_poly.entity_id
_entity_poly.type
_entity_poly.pdbx_seq_one_letter_code
_entity_poly.pdbx_strand_id
1 'polypeptide(L)'
;LILFQKGQSTTPPPFEIFFCFGEEWPDQKPKEKKLIMVQVVPVVARLLLEMFSGELSWSADSIPLQISHPDLKDKMVEQFKELHQLWQNQQQLPPAPPEPG
;
A
#
# COMPACT_ATOMS: atom_id res chain seq x y z
N LEU A 1 1.08 11.65 16.55
CA LEU A 1 0.52 11.66 15.18
C LEU A 1 1.08 12.79 14.33
N ILE A 2 0.90 14.06 14.73
CA ILE A 2 1.41 15.22 13.95
C ILE A 2 2.92 15.16 13.71
N LEU A 3 3.72 14.86 14.74
CA LEU A 3 5.18 14.72 14.60
C LEU A 3 5.58 13.55 13.69
N PHE A 4 4.81 12.45 13.73
CA PHE A 4 5.02 11.28 12.87
C PHE A 4 4.73 11.62 11.41
N GLN A 5 3.60 12.28 11.13
CA GLN A 5 3.27 12.76 9.78
C GLN A 5 4.32 13.74 9.22
N LYS A 6 4.90 14.59 10.07
CA LYS A 6 5.94 15.54 9.67
C LYS A 6 7.33 14.89 9.47
N GLY A 7 7.45 13.57 9.64
CA GLY A 7 8.73 12.85 9.56
C GLY A 7 9.70 13.17 10.70
N GLN A 8 9.24 13.85 11.75
CA GLN A 8 10.06 14.21 12.92
C GLN A 8 10.11 13.10 13.97
N SER A 9 9.22 12.12 13.86
CA SER A 9 9.20 10.89 14.64
C SER A 9 9.08 9.72 13.68
N THR A 10 9.93 8.71 13.85
CA THR A 10 9.94 7.50 13.01
C THR A 10 8.92 6.46 13.47
N THR A 11 8.37 6.60 14.67
CA THR A 11 7.44 5.65 15.27
C THR A 11 6.03 6.23 15.32
N PRO A 12 5.02 5.47 14.85
CA PRO A 12 3.64 5.91 14.98
C PRO A 12 3.22 5.97 16.46
N PRO A 13 2.31 6.88 16.83
CA PRO A 13 1.79 6.93 18.19
C PRO A 13 1.03 5.62 18.51
N PRO A 14 1.28 4.98 19.68
CA PRO A 14 0.50 3.82 20.07
C PRO A 14 -0.94 4.23 20.42
N PHE A 15 -1.90 3.38 20.07
CA PHE A 15 -3.32 3.58 20.40
C PHE A 15 -4.02 2.32 20.92
N GLU A 16 -3.32 1.19 20.96
CA GLU A 16 -3.85 -0.05 21.51
C GLU A 16 -3.83 0.00 23.04
N ILE A 17 -4.93 -0.45 23.65
CA ILE A 17 -5.08 -0.53 25.10
C ILE A 17 -5.22 -2.00 25.47
N PHE A 18 -4.42 -2.46 26.41
CA PHE A 18 -4.47 -3.84 26.91
C PHE A 18 -4.98 -3.85 28.35
N PHE A 19 -5.97 -4.71 28.60
CA PHE A 19 -6.45 -5.02 29.94
C PHE A 19 -6.09 -6.46 30.28
N CYS A 20 -5.54 -6.66 31.47
CA CYS A 20 -5.28 -7.98 32.04
C CYS A 20 -6.24 -8.20 33.20
N PHE A 21 -6.98 -9.31 33.19
CA PHE A 21 -7.93 -9.65 34.25
C PHE A 21 -7.50 -10.90 35.00
N GLY A 22 -7.51 -10.83 36.32
CA GLY A 22 -7.20 -11.96 37.21
C GLY A 22 -5.71 -12.21 37.48
N GLU A 23 -4.81 -11.41 36.88
CA GLU A 23 -3.37 -11.44 37.14
C GLU A 23 -2.78 -10.03 37.12
N GLU A 24 -1.58 -9.85 37.69
CA GLU A 24 -0.83 -8.61 37.59
C GLU A 24 -0.31 -8.39 36.17
N TRP A 25 -0.28 -7.12 35.75
CA TRP A 25 0.28 -6.70 34.47
C TRP A 25 0.67 -5.22 34.52
N PRO A 26 1.81 -4.82 33.92
CA PRO A 26 2.85 -5.66 33.30
C PRO A 26 3.72 -6.41 34.33
N ASP A 27 4.11 -7.64 34.01
CA ASP A 27 5.02 -8.47 34.82
C ASP A 27 6.07 -9.17 33.92
N GLN A 28 6.80 -10.17 34.46
CA GLN A 28 7.81 -10.92 33.70
C GLN A 28 7.24 -12.00 32.76
N LYS A 29 5.92 -12.25 32.78
CA LYS A 29 5.30 -13.28 31.93
C LYS A 29 4.90 -12.70 30.57
N PRO A 30 5.05 -13.46 29.47
CA PRO A 30 4.55 -13.04 28.17
C PRO A 30 3.01 -13.01 28.16
N LYS A 31 2.42 -12.14 27.33
CA LYS A 31 0.96 -11.90 27.26
C LYS A 31 0.17 -13.17 26.90
N GLU A 32 0.77 -14.09 26.14
CA GLU A 32 0.17 -15.35 25.70
C GLU A 32 -0.04 -16.35 26.84
N LYS A 33 0.61 -16.12 27.99
CA LYS A 33 0.49 -16.96 29.20
C LYS A 33 -0.45 -16.38 30.24
N LYS A 34 -1.10 -15.25 29.95
CA LYS A 34 -2.05 -14.62 30.85
C LYS A 34 -3.40 -15.33 30.80
N LEU A 35 -4.10 -15.35 31.94
CA LEU A 35 -5.43 -15.93 32.04
C LEU A 35 -6.39 -15.29 31.04
N ILE A 36 -6.53 -13.96 31.11
CA ILE A 36 -7.42 -13.18 30.24
C ILE A 36 -6.73 -11.88 29.86
N MET A 37 -6.43 -11.73 28.57
CA MET A 37 -5.95 -10.49 27.95
C MET A 37 -6.98 -9.97 26.97
N VAL A 38 -7.36 -8.71 27.13
CA VAL A 38 -8.28 -8.01 26.23
C VAL A 38 -7.53 -6.87 25.55
N GLN A 39 -7.54 -6.89 24.22
CA GLN A 39 -7.04 -5.79 23.40
C GLN A 39 -8.22 -4.92 22.95
N VAL A 40 -8.12 -3.62 23.21
CA VAL A 40 -9.07 -2.61 22.76
C VAL A 40 -8.37 -1.69 21.78
N VAL A 41 -8.95 -1.57 20.59
CA VAL A 41 -8.47 -0.67 19.54
C VAL A 41 -9.51 0.41 19.30
N PRO A 42 -9.24 1.68 19.65
CA PRO A 42 -10.11 2.80 19.29
C PRO A 42 -10.12 2.94 17.76
N VAL A 43 -11.27 2.66 17.14
CA VAL A 43 -11.43 2.69 15.68
C VAL A 43 -11.00 4.03 15.09
N VAL A 44 -11.35 5.14 15.75
CA VAL A 44 -10.98 6.49 15.31
C VAL A 44 -9.46 6.70 15.30
N ALA A 45 -8.73 6.18 16.29
CA ALA A 45 -7.27 6.34 16.35
C ALA A 45 -6.58 5.55 15.22
N ARG A 46 -7.08 4.35 14.91
CA ARG A 46 -6.62 3.56 13.77
C ARG A 46 -6.85 4.30 12.44
N LEU A 47 -8.07 4.78 12.21
CA LEU A 47 -8.42 5.54 11.00
C LEU A 47 -7.55 6.80 10.84
N LEU A 48 -7.34 7.56 11.93
CA LEU A 48 -6.46 8.72 11.90
C LEU A 48 -5.02 8.34 11.55
N LEU A 49 -4.50 7.21 12.00
CA LEU A 49 -3.16 6.78 11.61
C LEU A 49 -3.08 6.37 10.13
N GLU A 50 -4.07 5.65 9.63
CA GLU A 50 -4.16 5.22 8.21
C GLU A 50 -4.24 6.44 7.28
N MET A 51 -5.10 7.41 7.61
CA MET A 51 -5.24 8.68 6.87
C MET A 51 -3.92 9.47 6.81
N PHE A 52 -3.17 9.52 7.91
CA PHE A 52 -1.94 10.30 8.00
C PHE A 52 -0.70 9.57 7.45
N SER A 53 -0.77 8.25 7.26
CA SER A 53 0.32 7.43 6.69
C SER A 53 0.34 7.41 5.15
N GLY A 54 -0.64 8.05 4.49
CA GLY A 54 -0.65 8.20 3.03
C GLY A 54 -1.28 7.05 2.25
N GLU A 55 -1.81 6.00 2.91
CA GLU A 55 -2.54 4.90 2.24
C GLU A 55 -3.87 5.40 1.60
N LEU A 56 -4.39 6.53 2.08
CA LEU A 56 -5.54 7.24 1.53
C LEU A 56 -5.14 8.53 0.77
N SER A 57 -3.89 8.65 0.30
CA SER A 57 -3.41 9.87 -0.36
C SER A 57 -4.23 10.22 -1.61
N TRP A 58 -4.75 11.46 -1.65
CA TRP A 58 -5.50 12.05 -2.76
C TRP A 58 -4.58 12.56 -3.88
N SER A 59 -3.27 12.31 -3.78
CA SER A 59 -2.29 12.65 -4.81
C SER A 59 -1.26 11.52 -4.91
N ALA A 60 -1.30 10.80 -6.04
CA ALA A 60 -0.46 9.65 -6.34
C ALA A 60 0.98 10.03 -6.76
N ASP A 61 1.30 11.32 -6.83
CA ASP A 61 2.55 11.82 -7.43
C ASP A 61 3.80 11.71 -6.53
N SER A 62 3.71 11.09 -5.34
CA SER A 62 4.82 11.09 -4.36
C SER A 62 5.23 9.72 -3.84
N ILE A 63 4.85 8.63 -4.52
CA ILE A 63 5.34 7.29 -4.17
C ILE A 63 6.68 7.07 -4.88
N PRO A 64 7.83 7.00 -4.18
CA PRO A 64 9.08 6.63 -4.80
C PRO A 64 8.99 5.17 -5.23
N LEU A 65 8.66 4.94 -6.50
CA LEU A 65 8.70 3.63 -7.11
C LEU A 65 10.18 3.23 -7.12
N GLN A 66 10.58 2.29 -6.27
CA GLN A 66 11.94 1.75 -6.22
C GLN A 66 12.20 0.87 -7.47
N ILE A 67 12.17 1.49 -8.65
CA ILE A 67 12.36 0.85 -9.94
C ILE A 67 13.86 0.86 -10.24
N SER A 68 14.40 -0.31 -10.55
CA SER A 68 15.78 -0.45 -10.99
C SER A 68 16.03 0.24 -12.32
N HIS A 69 17.27 0.63 -12.58
CA HIS A 69 17.66 1.07 -13.92
C HIS A 69 17.44 -0.08 -14.92
N PRO A 70 16.84 0.16 -16.09
CA PRO A 70 16.49 -0.89 -17.03
C PRO A 70 17.74 -1.52 -17.61
N ASP A 71 17.83 -2.85 -17.51
CA ASP A 71 18.90 -3.63 -18.11
C ASP A 71 18.57 -4.00 -19.58
N LEU A 72 19.44 -4.79 -20.22
CA LEU A 72 19.21 -5.18 -21.62
C LEU A 72 17.95 -6.04 -21.79
N LYS A 73 17.58 -6.82 -20.77
CA LYS A 73 16.39 -7.67 -20.83
C LYS A 73 15.14 -6.82 -20.71
N ASP A 74 15.14 -5.85 -19.80
CA ASP A 74 14.05 -4.88 -19.65
C ASP A 74 13.80 -4.12 -20.96
N LYS A 75 14.86 -3.68 -21.64
CA LYS A 75 14.75 -3.00 -22.94
C LYS A 75 14.16 -3.90 -24.03
N MET A 76 14.55 -5.19 -24.08
CA MET A 76 13.97 -6.13 -25.03
C MET A 76 12.48 -6.38 -24.74
N VAL A 77 12.10 -6.44 -23.46
CA VAL A 77 10.70 -6.57 -23.05
C VAL A 77 9.89 -5.34 -23.46
N GLU A 78 10.42 -4.12 -23.27
CA GLU A 78 9.75 -2.89 -23.72
C GLU A 78 9.57 -2.86 -25.24
N GLN A 79 10.59 -3.25 -26.02
CA GLN A 79 10.46 -3.36 -27.48
C GLN A 79 9.40 -4.40 -27.90
N PHE A 80 9.29 -5.52 -27.18
CA PHE A 80 8.26 -6.51 -27.45
C PHE A 80 6.86 -5.99 -27.12
N LYS A 81 6.70 -5.26 -26.01
CA LYS A 81 5.42 -4.60 -25.65
C LYS A 81 5.01 -3.58 -26.72
N GLU A 82 5.93 -2.77 -27.21
CA GLU A 82 5.68 -1.81 -28.30
C GLU A 82 5.20 -2.52 -29.57
N LEU A 83 5.90 -3.58 -30.00
CA LEU A 83 5.52 -4.37 -31.17
C LEU A 83 4.14 -5.02 -31.01
N HIS A 84 3.86 -5.58 -29.84
CA HIS A 84 2.56 -6.17 -29.52
C HIS A 84 1.44 -5.13 -29.57
N GLN A 85 1.68 -3.93 -29.03
CA GLN A 85 0.70 -2.84 -29.04
C GLN A 85 0.42 -2.33 -30.47
N LEU A 86 1.44 -2.22 -31.32
CA LEU A 86 1.29 -1.87 -32.73
C LEU A 86 0.47 -2.93 -33.49
N TRP A 87 0.78 -4.20 -33.26
CA TRP A 87 0.04 -5.31 -33.86
C TRP A 87 -1.44 -5.31 -33.44
N GLN A 88 -1.72 -5.08 -32.15
CA GLN A 88 -3.08 -5.02 -31.63
C GLN A 88 -3.90 -3.85 -32.23
N ASN A 89 -3.28 -2.69 -32.42
CA ASN A 89 -3.91 -1.54 -33.07
C ASN A 89 -4.27 -1.81 -34.55
N GLN A 90 -3.42 -2.55 -35.28
CA GLN A 90 -3.70 -2.93 -36.68
C GLN A 90 -4.89 -3.89 -36.79
N GLN A 91 -5.11 -4.76 -35.80
CA GLN A 91 -6.25 -5.68 -35.79
C GLN A 91 -7.58 -5.01 -35.42
N GLN A 92 -7.57 -3.79 -34.86
CA GLN A 92 -8.78 -3.02 -34.56
C GLN A 92 -9.25 -2.13 -35.72
N LEU A 93 -8.66 -2.23 -36.91
CA LEU A 93 -9.13 -1.50 -38.10
C LEU A 93 -10.58 -1.92 -38.46
N PRO A 94 -11.54 -0.99 -38.62
CA PRO A 94 -12.87 -1.33 -39.11
C PRO A 94 -12.79 -1.95 -40.51
N PRO A 95 -13.70 -2.88 -40.89
CA PRO A 95 -13.74 -3.40 -42.25
C PRO A 95 -13.94 -2.25 -43.25
N ALA A 96 -13.18 -2.27 -44.34
CA ALA A 96 -13.20 -1.22 -45.37
C ALA A 96 -14.63 -1.00 -45.90
N PRO A 97 -15.05 0.26 -46.15
CA PRO A 97 -16.37 0.53 -46.71
C PRO A 97 -16.51 -0.13 -48.09
N PRO A 98 -17.68 -0.68 -48.43
CA PRO A 98 -17.88 -1.40 -49.69
C PRO A 98 -17.63 -0.47 -50.88
N GLU A 99 -16.87 -0.96 -51.86
CA GLU A 99 -16.56 -0.22 -53.09
C GLU A 99 -17.84 0.13 -53.86
N PRO A 100 -17.98 1.37 -54.36
CA PRO A 100 -19.16 1.78 -55.11
C PRO A 100 -19.11 1.21 -56.54
N GLY A 101 -20.20 0.51 -56.90
CA GLY A 101 -20.46 0.02 -58.26
C GLY A 101 -21.04 1.07 -59.21
#